data_AF-A0A9P3AYG0-F1
#
_entry.id   AF-A0A9P3AYG0-F1
#
_cell.length_a   1.000
_cell.length_b   1.000
_cell.length_c   1.000
_cell.angle_alpha   90.00
_cell.angle_beta   90.00
_cell.angle_gamma   90.00
#
_symmetry.space_group_name_H-M   'P 1'
#
loop_
_entity.id
_entity.type
_entity.pdbx_description
1 polymer ?
#
loop_
_entity_poly.entity_id
_entity_poly.type
_entity_poly.pdbx_seq_one_letter_code
_entity_poly.pdbx_strand_id
1 'polypeptide(L)'
;MLVMSGSDRDKLLRLVNNNAAAFYGSSVQALPGLGADFIDHVATLVEAHLPELKPVDTAKLAGAFQAFGERPQFFMEGLGQALNPLLGDQTGRFEDKLLAAAITRQAADEAQMEAEYLSLTPTARAVFWRILEKGDRFRPYDADALAFYQEVTKRKVSAQAAKNALDTLRQRVPSLVWKSARGEYAVDDIATHRWYQQKVEAGKWPPQGMATA
;
A
#
# COMPACT_ATOMS: atom_id res chain seq x y z
N MET A 1 8.23 -26.32 -19.93
CA MET A 1 7.96 -24.90 -19.60
C MET A 1 7.98 -24.78 -18.09
N LEU A 2 8.82 -23.91 -17.53
CA LEU A 2 8.89 -23.65 -16.09
C LEU A 2 8.17 -22.34 -15.79
N VAL A 3 7.24 -22.36 -14.83
CA VAL A 3 6.54 -21.16 -14.36
C VAL A 3 6.93 -20.97 -12.90
N MET A 4 7.45 -19.79 -12.58
CA MET A 4 7.85 -19.40 -11.22
C MET A 4 7.12 -18.10 -10.88
N SER A 5 6.62 -17.99 -9.66
CA SER A 5 6.05 -16.75 -9.13
C SER A 5 7.02 -16.11 -8.13
N GLY A 6 6.93 -14.79 -8.00
CA GLY A 6 7.66 -14.03 -7.02
C GLY A 6 6.95 -12.72 -6.75
N SER A 7 6.86 -12.33 -5.48
CA SER A 7 6.27 -11.06 -5.06
C SER A 7 7.18 -9.86 -5.32
N ASP A 8 8.48 -10.12 -5.53
CA ASP A 8 9.50 -9.10 -5.74
C ASP A 8 9.90 -9.06 -7.22
N ARG A 9 9.26 -8.14 -7.96
CA ARG A 9 9.49 -7.94 -9.40
C ARG A 9 10.95 -7.65 -9.70
N ASP A 10 11.66 -6.91 -8.84
CA ASP A 10 13.05 -6.53 -9.08
C ASP A 10 14.00 -7.73 -8.95
N LYS A 11 13.78 -8.59 -7.97
CA LYS A 11 14.53 -9.87 -7.88
C LYS A 11 14.29 -10.72 -9.11
N LEU A 12 13.04 -10.79 -9.60
CA LEU A 12 12.73 -11.51 -10.83
C LEU A 12 13.40 -10.87 -12.06
N LEU A 13 13.39 -9.54 -12.18
CA LEU A 13 14.03 -8.84 -13.30
C LEU A 13 15.55 -9.05 -13.32
N ARG A 14 16.23 -9.09 -12.16
CA ARG A 14 17.67 -9.40 -12.07
C ARG A 14 18.02 -10.78 -12.61
N LEU A 15 17.09 -11.72 -12.52
CA LEU A 15 17.27 -13.08 -13.01
C LEU A 15 17.16 -13.22 -14.54
N VAL A 16 16.58 -12.21 -15.22
CA VAL A 16 16.29 -12.29 -16.67
C VAL A 16 16.97 -11.20 -17.52
N ASN A 17 17.36 -10.05 -16.95
CA ASN A 17 17.69 -8.85 -17.73
C ASN A 17 19.13 -8.73 -18.26
N ASN A 18 20.03 -9.69 -18.01
CA ASN A 18 21.40 -9.61 -18.53
C ASN A 18 21.86 -10.95 -19.11
N ASN A 19 22.80 -10.92 -20.06
CA ASN A 19 23.27 -12.12 -20.76
C ASN A 19 23.97 -13.15 -19.85
N ALA A 20 24.42 -12.74 -18.67
CA ALA A 20 24.99 -13.61 -17.65
C ALA A 20 23.96 -14.05 -16.59
N ALA A 21 22.69 -13.66 -16.73
CA ALA A 21 21.62 -13.99 -15.79
C ALA A 21 21.15 -15.42 -16.04
N ALA A 22 20.84 -16.13 -14.95
CA ALA A 22 20.51 -17.55 -14.99
C ALA A 22 19.30 -17.88 -15.89
N PHE A 23 18.40 -16.92 -16.11
CA PHE A 23 17.19 -17.08 -16.91
C PHE A 23 17.10 -16.06 -18.06
N TYR A 24 18.24 -15.63 -18.59
CA TYR A 24 18.29 -14.75 -19.75
C TYR A 24 17.42 -15.27 -20.92
N GLY A 25 16.61 -14.38 -21.50
CA GLY A 25 15.64 -14.73 -22.55
C GLY A 25 14.26 -15.16 -22.04
N SER A 26 14.05 -15.28 -20.73
CA SER A 26 12.74 -15.52 -20.13
C SER A 26 11.91 -14.24 -20.02
N SER A 27 10.58 -14.35 -20.02
CA SER A 27 9.66 -13.22 -19.85
C SER A 27 9.08 -13.16 -18.42
N VAL A 28 9.01 -11.95 -17.86
CA VAL A 28 8.27 -11.69 -16.61
C VAL A 28 6.92 -11.07 -16.99
N GLN A 29 5.84 -11.75 -16.62
CA GLN A 29 4.47 -11.24 -16.79
C GLN A 29 3.93 -10.73 -15.45
N ALA A 30 3.39 -9.51 -15.45
CA ALA A 30 2.65 -9.01 -14.30
C ALA A 30 1.27 -9.68 -14.25
N LEU A 31 0.88 -10.17 -13.08
CA LEU A 31 -0.49 -10.61 -12.85
C LEU A 31 -1.35 -9.35 -12.64
N PRO A 32 -2.44 -9.19 -13.39
CA PRO A 32 -3.35 -8.06 -13.19
C PRO A 32 -4.00 -8.15 -11.80
N GLY A 33 -4.35 -7.00 -11.23
CA GLY A 33 -5.23 -6.95 -10.07
C GLY A 33 -6.60 -7.57 -10.39
N LEU A 34 -7.28 -8.06 -9.37
CA LEU A 34 -8.66 -8.53 -9.49
C LEU A 34 -9.63 -7.36 -9.36
N GLY A 35 -10.83 -7.48 -9.92
CA GLY A 35 -11.84 -6.42 -9.90
C GLY A 35 -13.26 -6.95 -9.77
N ALA A 36 -14.20 -6.35 -10.49
CA ALA A 36 -15.62 -6.68 -10.43
C ALA A 36 -15.92 -8.14 -10.81
N ASP A 37 -15.20 -8.69 -11.77
CA ASP A 37 -15.31 -10.09 -12.21
C ASP A 37 -15.04 -11.10 -11.08
N PHE A 38 -14.04 -10.81 -10.26
CA PHE A 38 -13.75 -11.59 -9.05
C PHE A 38 -14.88 -11.51 -8.04
N ILE A 39 -15.49 -10.33 -7.86
CA ILE A 39 -16.61 -10.14 -6.93
C ILE A 39 -17.86 -10.88 -7.40
N ASP A 40 -18.17 -10.81 -8.69
CA ASP A 40 -19.29 -11.56 -9.27
C ASP A 40 -19.10 -13.08 -9.12
N HIS A 41 -17.86 -13.55 -9.32
CA HIS A 41 -17.51 -14.95 -9.10
C HIS A 41 -17.69 -15.36 -7.63
N VAL A 42 -17.20 -14.56 -6.67
CA VAL A 42 -17.36 -14.84 -5.24
C VAL A 42 -18.83 -14.83 -4.83
N ALA A 43 -19.63 -13.86 -5.30
CA ALA A 43 -21.05 -13.81 -5.03
C ALA A 43 -21.75 -15.09 -5.52
N THR A 44 -21.44 -15.54 -6.74
CA THR A 44 -21.94 -16.80 -7.30
C THR A 44 -21.57 -18.00 -6.41
N LEU A 45 -20.34 -18.05 -5.90
CA LEU A 45 -19.91 -19.12 -4.99
C LEU A 45 -20.68 -19.09 -3.67
N VAL A 46 -20.84 -17.92 -3.04
CA VAL A 46 -21.60 -17.77 -1.79
C VAL A 46 -23.03 -18.23 -2.01
N GLU A 47 -23.68 -17.77 -3.06
CA GLU A 47 -25.05 -18.13 -3.41
C GLU A 47 -25.26 -19.61 -3.73
N ALA A 48 -24.23 -20.29 -4.26
CA ALA A 48 -24.28 -21.72 -4.53
C ALA A 48 -24.16 -22.56 -3.25
N HIS A 49 -23.35 -22.13 -2.28
CA HIS A 49 -23.11 -22.86 -1.03
C HIS A 49 -24.11 -22.49 0.07
N LEU A 50 -24.63 -21.26 0.06
CA LEU A 50 -25.55 -20.69 1.05
C LEU A 50 -26.74 -20.02 0.33
N PRO A 51 -27.69 -20.81 -0.21
CA PRO A 51 -28.80 -20.28 -1.00
C PRO A 51 -29.71 -19.31 -0.24
N GLU A 52 -29.74 -19.39 1.08
CA GLU A 52 -30.51 -18.51 1.98
C GLU A 52 -29.99 -17.06 2.01
N LEU A 53 -28.75 -16.82 1.56
CA LEU A 53 -28.16 -15.49 1.49
C LEU A 53 -28.50 -14.75 0.19
N LYS A 54 -29.24 -15.38 -0.72
CA LYS A 54 -29.68 -14.78 -1.98
C LYS A 54 -30.67 -13.62 -1.74
N PRO A 55 -30.61 -12.55 -2.55
CA PRO A 55 -29.53 -12.22 -3.48
C PRO A 55 -28.34 -11.61 -2.73
N VAL A 56 -27.10 -11.92 -3.13
CA VAL A 56 -25.90 -11.29 -2.58
C VAL A 56 -25.73 -9.87 -3.14
N ASP A 57 -25.42 -8.91 -2.26
CA ASP A 57 -25.17 -7.52 -2.64
C ASP A 57 -23.73 -7.32 -3.15
N THR A 58 -23.54 -7.46 -4.46
CA THR A 58 -22.22 -7.34 -5.11
C THR A 58 -21.63 -5.93 -4.98
N ALA A 59 -22.44 -4.89 -4.83
CA ALA A 59 -21.94 -3.52 -4.64
C ALA A 59 -21.28 -3.36 -3.28
N LYS A 60 -21.86 -3.95 -2.22
CA LYS A 60 -21.23 -3.97 -0.88
C LYS A 60 -19.98 -4.83 -0.86
N LEU A 61 -19.96 -5.99 -1.53
CA LEU A 61 -18.76 -6.81 -1.66
C LEU A 61 -17.64 -6.05 -2.39
N ALA A 62 -17.96 -5.34 -3.47
CA ALA A 62 -17.00 -4.52 -4.20
C ALA A 62 -16.44 -3.39 -3.34
N GLY A 63 -17.31 -2.71 -2.57
CA GLY A 63 -16.87 -1.69 -1.61
C GLY A 63 -15.93 -2.25 -0.54
N ALA A 64 -16.23 -3.44 0.00
CA ALA A 64 -15.36 -4.10 0.97
C ALA A 64 -14.01 -4.49 0.35
N PHE A 65 -14.02 -5.00 -0.88
CA PHE A 65 -12.79 -5.38 -1.59
C PHE A 65 -11.88 -4.18 -1.87
N GLN A 66 -12.45 -3.04 -2.25
CA GLN A 66 -11.71 -1.78 -2.41
C GLN A 66 -11.13 -1.27 -1.08
N ALA A 67 -11.88 -1.41 0.02
CA ALA A 67 -11.41 -1.06 1.37
C ALA A 67 -10.25 -1.95 1.83
N PHE A 68 -10.25 -3.25 1.46
CA PHE A 68 -9.11 -4.15 1.63
C PHE A 68 -7.96 -3.92 0.61
N GLY A 69 -8.04 -2.87 -0.21
CA GLY A 69 -6.99 -2.52 -1.18
C GLY A 69 -6.91 -3.48 -2.37
N GLU A 70 -8.03 -4.10 -2.75
CA GLU A 70 -8.14 -5.06 -3.85
C GLU A 70 -7.19 -6.27 -3.69
N ARG A 71 -6.94 -6.65 -2.43
CA ARG A 71 -6.13 -7.80 -2.04
C ARG A 71 -7.04 -9.01 -1.76
N PRO A 72 -7.04 -10.05 -2.62
CA PRO A 72 -7.96 -11.18 -2.47
C PRO A 72 -7.79 -11.92 -1.14
N GLN A 73 -6.55 -12.02 -0.64
CA GLN A 73 -6.27 -12.69 0.63
C GLN A 73 -7.04 -12.06 1.80
N PHE A 74 -6.90 -10.74 2.03
CA PHE A 74 -7.56 -10.07 3.15
C PHE A 74 -9.09 -10.05 2.99
N PHE A 75 -9.56 -9.91 1.76
CA PHE A 75 -10.99 -10.00 1.47
C PHE A 75 -11.56 -11.38 1.78
N MET A 76 -10.88 -12.46 1.38
CA MET A 76 -11.32 -13.83 1.66
C MET A 76 -11.26 -14.17 3.16
N GLU A 77 -10.24 -13.68 3.88
CA GLU A 77 -10.15 -13.79 5.33
C GLU A 77 -11.33 -13.07 6.02
N GLY A 78 -11.63 -11.83 5.62
CA GLY A 78 -12.78 -11.07 6.12
C GLY A 78 -14.12 -11.73 5.79
N LEU A 79 -14.27 -12.26 4.57
CA LEU A 79 -15.47 -12.98 4.13
C LEU A 79 -15.69 -14.23 4.97
N GLY A 80 -14.63 -15.00 5.23
CA GLY A 80 -14.68 -16.18 6.09
C GLY A 80 -15.13 -15.84 7.51
N GLN A 81 -14.69 -14.70 8.06
CA GLN A 81 -15.16 -14.21 9.37
C GLN A 81 -16.62 -13.76 9.33
N ALA A 82 -17.03 -13.01 8.30
CA ALA A 82 -18.39 -12.50 8.15
C ALA A 82 -19.44 -13.61 7.98
N LEU A 83 -19.06 -14.72 7.34
CA LEU A 83 -19.90 -15.90 7.15
C LEU A 83 -19.83 -16.90 8.31
N ASN A 84 -18.92 -16.72 9.28
CA ASN A 84 -18.76 -17.67 10.36
C ASN A 84 -19.88 -17.49 11.42
N PRO A 85 -20.75 -18.49 11.63
CA PRO A 85 -21.89 -18.39 12.55
C PRO A 85 -21.48 -18.32 14.04
N LEU A 86 -20.21 -18.63 14.36
CA LEU A 86 -19.69 -18.66 15.74
C LEU A 86 -18.98 -17.36 16.15
N LEU A 87 -18.64 -16.47 15.20
CA LEU A 87 -17.76 -15.34 15.45
C LEU A 87 -18.45 -13.97 15.51
N GLY A 88 -19.79 -13.90 15.50
CA GLY A 88 -20.46 -12.60 15.47
C GLY A 88 -21.92 -12.57 15.91
N ASP A 89 -22.40 -11.34 16.09
CA ASP A 89 -23.82 -11.04 16.22
C ASP A 89 -24.54 -11.51 14.93
N GLN A 90 -25.58 -12.33 15.07
CA GLN A 90 -26.33 -12.91 13.95
C GLN A 90 -27.25 -11.87 13.28
N THR A 91 -27.31 -10.65 13.80
CA THR A 91 -28.14 -9.58 13.24
C THR A 91 -27.51 -8.96 11.99
N GLY A 92 -28.35 -8.63 11.01
CA GLY A 92 -27.94 -7.98 9.76
C GLY A 92 -27.33 -8.92 8.72
N ARG A 93 -27.15 -8.40 7.51
CA ARG A 93 -26.60 -9.16 6.39
C ARG A 93 -25.08 -9.30 6.49
N PHE A 94 -24.52 -10.38 5.95
CA PHE A 94 -23.08 -10.63 6.02
C PHE A 94 -22.25 -9.59 5.22
N GLU A 95 -22.80 -9.04 4.13
CA GLU A 95 -22.12 -8.03 3.33
C GLU A 95 -21.85 -6.75 4.13
N ASP A 96 -22.78 -6.38 5.02
CA ASP A 96 -22.62 -5.23 5.90
C ASP A 96 -21.51 -5.47 6.93
N LYS A 97 -21.43 -6.69 7.48
CA LYS A 97 -20.36 -7.08 8.41
C LYS A 97 -19.00 -7.08 7.73
N LEU A 98 -18.93 -7.61 6.51
CA LEU A 98 -17.72 -7.63 5.71
C LEU A 98 -17.23 -6.21 5.40
N LEU A 99 -18.13 -5.33 4.97
CA LEU A 99 -17.81 -3.93 4.69
C LEU A 99 -17.34 -3.20 5.96
N ALA A 100 -18.03 -3.39 7.10
CA ALA A 100 -17.63 -2.79 8.37
C ALA A 100 -16.26 -3.28 8.84
N ALA A 101 -15.96 -4.58 8.67
CA ALA A 101 -14.65 -5.15 8.98
C ALA A 101 -13.56 -4.56 8.07
N ALA A 102 -13.85 -4.40 6.78
CA ALA A 102 -12.92 -3.80 5.82
C ALA A 102 -12.60 -2.33 6.18
N ILE A 103 -13.62 -1.53 6.49
CA ILE A 103 -13.45 -0.13 6.92
C ILE A 103 -12.66 -0.04 8.22
N THR A 104 -12.99 -0.90 9.20
CA THR A 104 -12.27 -0.94 10.48
C THR A 104 -10.79 -1.27 10.28
N ARG A 105 -10.51 -2.26 9.42
CA ARG A 105 -9.15 -2.66 9.08
C ARG A 105 -8.40 -1.52 8.39
N GLN A 106 -9.02 -0.90 7.40
CA GLN A 106 -8.46 0.24 6.69
C GLN A 106 -8.09 1.37 7.66
N ALA A 107 -9.00 1.74 8.58
CA ALA A 107 -8.72 2.76 9.58
C ALA A 107 -7.56 2.38 10.51
N ALA A 108 -7.44 1.11 10.89
CA ALA A 108 -6.32 0.61 11.69
C ALA A 108 -4.99 0.69 10.94
N ASP A 109 -4.97 0.30 9.66
CA ASP A 109 -3.78 0.36 8.80
C ASP A 109 -3.36 1.84 8.57
N GLU A 110 -4.31 2.76 8.36
CA GLU A 110 -4.06 4.20 8.25
C GLU A 110 -3.51 4.81 9.56
N ALA A 111 -4.05 4.39 10.71
CA ALA A 111 -3.57 4.83 12.02
C ALA A 111 -2.15 4.32 12.30
N GLN A 112 -1.86 3.07 11.93
CA GLN A 112 -0.52 2.51 12.01
C GLN A 112 0.45 3.28 11.11
N MET A 113 0.06 3.58 9.86
CA MET A 113 0.88 4.35 8.93
C MET A 113 1.19 5.75 9.45
N GLU A 114 0.19 6.42 10.05
CA GLU A 114 0.40 7.72 10.69
C GLU A 114 1.36 7.62 11.88
N ALA A 115 1.20 6.63 12.75
CA ALA A 115 2.12 6.41 13.87
C ALA A 115 3.56 6.13 13.41
N GLU A 116 3.72 5.30 12.37
CA GLU A 116 5.02 5.02 11.75
C GLU A 116 5.65 6.28 11.18
N TYR A 117 4.89 7.08 10.42
CA TYR A 117 5.34 8.36 9.88
C TYR A 117 5.77 9.32 10.99
N LEU A 118 5.01 9.42 12.08
CA LEU A 118 5.33 10.28 13.20
C LEU A 118 6.57 9.81 13.98
N SER A 119 6.87 8.51 13.97
CA SER A 119 8.08 7.94 14.58
C SER A 119 9.38 8.23 13.80
N LEU A 120 9.27 8.75 12.57
CA LEU A 120 10.43 9.09 11.75
C LEU A 120 11.08 10.39 12.25
N THR A 121 12.40 10.50 12.05
CA THR A 121 13.11 11.76 12.30
C THR A 121 12.55 12.88 11.40
N PRO A 122 12.63 14.16 11.80
CA PRO A 122 12.12 15.27 10.99
C PRO A 122 12.63 15.26 9.54
N THR A 123 13.92 14.96 9.34
CA THR A 123 14.51 14.84 8.00
C THR A 123 13.94 13.66 7.23
N ALA A 124 13.75 12.49 7.86
CA ALA A 124 13.13 11.33 7.22
C ALA A 124 11.66 11.58 6.86
N ARG A 125 10.88 12.29 7.70
CA ARG A 125 9.52 12.73 7.35
C ARG A 125 9.51 13.63 6.12
N ALA A 126 10.40 14.62 6.07
CA ALA A 126 10.49 15.54 4.93
C ALA A 126 10.90 14.81 3.63
N VAL A 127 11.84 13.87 3.71
CA VAL A 127 12.23 13.02 2.58
C VAL A 127 11.06 12.16 2.12
N PHE A 128 10.36 11.51 3.06
CA PHE A 128 9.20 10.67 2.77
C PHE A 128 8.05 11.44 2.11
N TRP A 129 7.73 12.61 2.64
CA TRP A 129 6.77 13.52 2.03
C TRP A 129 7.18 13.84 0.58
N ARG A 130 8.44 14.21 0.35
CA ARG A 130 8.89 14.57 -0.99
C ARG A 130 8.84 13.40 -1.98
N ILE A 131 9.03 12.16 -1.51
CA ILE A 131 8.82 10.95 -2.30
C ILE A 131 7.34 10.82 -2.70
N LEU A 132 6.41 10.99 -1.76
CA LEU A 132 4.97 10.91 -2.03
C LEU A 132 4.49 12.00 -2.99
N GLU A 133 5.01 13.22 -2.86
CA GLU A 133 4.60 14.37 -3.68
C GLU A 133 5.14 14.27 -5.12
N LYS A 134 6.39 13.81 -5.29
CA LYS A 134 7.04 13.80 -6.62
C LYS A 134 6.94 12.47 -7.35
N GLY A 135 6.68 11.36 -6.65
CA GLY A 135 6.71 10.02 -7.23
C GLY A 135 7.98 9.81 -8.06
N ASP A 136 7.82 9.32 -9.29
CA ASP A 136 8.92 9.03 -10.23
C ASP A 136 9.88 10.21 -10.51
N ARG A 137 9.40 11.45 -10.32
CA ARG A 137 10.21 12.67 -10.49
C ARG A 137 11.09 12.98 -9.29
N PHE A 138 11.03 12.18 -8.23
CA PHE A 138 11.81 12.40 -7.02
C PHE A 138 13.31 12.32 -7.30
N ARG A 139 14.03 13.34 -6.83
CA ARG A 139 15.48 13.45 -6.83
C ARG A 139 15.92 13.78 -5.41
N PRO A 140 16.58 12.85 -4.67
CA PRO A 140 16.77 13.01 -3.23
C PRO A 140 17.78 14.08 -2.81
N TYR A 141 18.65 14.55 -3.71
CA TYR A 141 19.84 15.34 -3.38
C TYR A 141 20.01 16.61 -4.22
N ASP A 142 19.05 16.96 -5.07
CA ASP A 142 19.14 18.21 -5.83
C ASP A 142 18.91 19.43 -4.92
N ALA A 143 19.25 20.62 -5.45
CA ALA A 143 19.15 21.85 -4.68
C ALA A 143 17.71 22.13 -4.21
N ASP A 144 16.73 21.79 -5.04
CA ASP A 144 15.30 21.95 -4.76
C ASP A 144 14.84 21.06 -3.59
N ALA A 145 15.21 19.76 -3.59
CA ALA A 145 14.92 18.85 -2.50
C ALA A 145 15.59 19.27 -1.18
N LEU A 146 16.86 19.69 -1.24
CA LEU A 146 17.58 20.16 -0.04
C LEU A 146 16.98 21.45 0.52
N ALA A 147 16.51 22.37 -0.34
CA ALA A 147 15.80 23.57 0.09
C ALA A 147 14.46 23.21 0.76
N PHE A 148 13.68 22.31 0.15
CA PHE A 148 12.43 21.81 0.71
C PHE A 148 12.62 21.16 2.09
N TYR A 149 13.62 20.29 2.25
CA TYR A 149 13.87 19.66 3.56
C TYR A 149 14.21 20.69 4.62
N GLN A 150 14.97 21.73 4.28
CA GLN A 150 15.29 22.82 5.20
C GLN A 150 14.06 23.64 5.58
N GLU A 151 13.19 23.91 4.60
CA GLU A 151 11.95 24.64 4.82
C GLU A 151 10.99 23.88 5.73
N VAL A 152 10.81 22.58 5.51
CA VAL A 152 9.89 21.74 6.29
C VAL A 152 10.45 21.45 7.69
N THR A 153 11.74 21.16 7.81
CA THR A 153 12.35 20.82 9.11
C THR A 153 12.79 22.03 9.93
N LYS A 154 12.83 23.23 9.33
CA LYS A 154 13.38 24.47 9.91
C LYS A 154 14.83 24.32 10.40
N ARG A 155 15.60 23.40 9.81
CA ARG A 155 17.00 23.10 10.16
C ARG A 155 17.82 22.91 8.89
N LYS A 156 19.14 23.14 8.96
CA LYS A 156 20.03 22.86 7.83
C LYS A 156 20.11 21.35 7.57
N VAL A 157 19.73 20.92 6.38
CA VAL A 157 19.80 19.51 5.95
C VAL A 157 20.88 19.39 4.89
N SER A 158 21.91 18.58 5.16
CA SER A 158 22.96 18.26 4.20
C SER A 158 22.53 17.08 3.30
N ALA A 159 23.19 16.93 2.14
CA ALA A 159 22.99 15.77 1.28
C ALA A 159 23.28 14.43 2.01
N GLN A 160 24.27 14.41 2.90
CA GLN A 160 24.56 13.24 3.72
C GLN A 160 23.43 12.93 4.72
N ALA A 161 22.82 13.95 5.34
CA ALA A 161 21.68 13.76 6.23
C ALA A 161 20.45 13.22 5.46
N ALA A 162 20.19 13.75 4.26
CA ALA A 162 19.13 13.25 3.38
C ALA A 162 19.39 11.80 2.94
N LYS A 163 20.65 11.44 2.65
CA LYS A 163 21.03 10.06 2.33
C LYS A 163 20.79 9.10 3.50
N ASN A 164 21.24 9.45 4.70
CA ASN A 164 21.03 8.63 5.89
C ASN A 164 19.53 8.43 6.17
N ALA A 165 18.74 9.50 6.02
CA ALA A 165 17.28 9.45 6.18
C ALA A 165 16.62 8.51 5.16
N LEU A 166 17.05 8.57 3.89
CA LEU A 166 16.58 7.67 2.83
C LEU A 166 16.96 6.21 3.10
N ASP A 167 18.16 5.96 3.63
CA ASP A 167 18.60 4.62 4.01
C ASP A 167 17.79 4.07 5.20
N THR A 168 17.46 4.91 6.19
CA THR A 168 16.52 4.55 7.27
C THR A 168 15.13 4.22 6.72
N LEU A 169 14.61 5.01 5.77
CA LEU A 169 13.32 4.74 5.14
C LEU A 169 13.31 3.40 4.41
N ARG A 170 14.38 3.06 3.68
CA ARG A 170 14.53 1.74 3.03
C ARG A 170 14.50 0.57 4.02
N GLN A 171 15.08 0.74 5.20
CA GLN A 171 15.13 -0.30 6.22
C GLN A 171 13.78 -0.46 6.92
N ARG A 172 13.11 0.65 7.26
CA ARG A 172 11.87 0.65 8.04
C ARG A 172 10.63 0.45 7.19
N VAL A 173 10.65 0.87 5.94
CA VAL A 173 9.52 0.73 5.01
C VAL A 173 10.00 0.15 3.67
N PRO A 174 10.27 -1.17 3.61
CA PRO A 174 10.92 -1.80 2.45
C PRO A 174 10.10 -1.71 1.14
N SER A 175 8.77 -1.59 1.24
CA SER A 175 7.84 -1.42 0.10
C SER A 175 7.87 -0.01 -0.52
N LEU A 176 8.58 0.93 0.10
CA LEU A 176 8.31 2.36 -0.04
C LEU A 176 9.42 3.15 -0.74
N VAL A 177 10.58 2.53 -1.00
CA VAL A 177 11.72 3.18 -1.66
C VAL A 177 12.26 2.28 -2.78
N TRP A 178 11.64 2.38 -3.95
CA TRP A 178 12.21 1.84 -5.18
C TRP A 178 13.53 2.57 -5.50
N LYS A 179 14.52 1.84 -6.01
CA LYS A 179 15.61 2.43 -6.78
C LYS A 179 15.61 1.67 -8.10
N SER A 180 15.01 2.24 -9.14
CA SER A 180 15.20 1.70 -10.47
C SER A 180 16.71 1.63 -10.77
N ALA A 181 17.14 0.74 -11.66
CA ALA A 181 18.55 0.67 -12.09
C ALA A 181 19.10 2.01 -12.64
N ARG A 182 18.21 2.99 -12.88
CA ARG A 182 18.50 4.36 -13.35
C ARG A 182 18.36 5.45 -12.29
N GLY A 183 18.04 5.10 -11.03
CA GLY A 183 17.96 6.05 -9.92
C GLY A 183 16.60 6.70 -9.69
N GLU A 184 15.51 6.14 -10.21
CA GLU A 184 14.14 6.60 -9.94
C GLU A 184 13.62 6.00 -8.63
N TYR A 185 12.83 6.79 -7.91
CA TYR A 185 12.24 6.43 -6.63
C TYR A 185 10.74 6.59 -6.70
N ALA A 186 9.99 5.55 -6.36
CA ALA A 186 8.54 5.59 -6.29
C ALA A 186 8.06 4.78 -5.08
N VAL A 187 6.90 5.17 -4.55
CA VAL A 187 6.14 4.39 -3.58
C VAL A 187 5.29 3.39 -4.37
N ASP A 188 5.55 2.10 -4.22
CA ASP A 188 4.82 1.02 -4.93
C ASP A 188 3.55 0.58 -4.18
N ASP A 189 3.33 1.13 -2.98
CA ASP A 189 2.18 0.79 -2.17
C ASP A 189 1.00 1.75 -2.39
N ILE A 190 -0.04 1.23 -3.03
CA ILE A 190 -1.32 1.92 -3.29
C ILE A 190 -1.94 2.43 -1.98
N ALA A 191 -1.81 1.69 -0.87
CA ALA A 191 -2.37 2.11 0.41
C ALA A 191 -1.70 3.37 0.94
N THR A 192 -0.36 3.45 0.86
CA THR A 192 0.40 4.64 1.24
C THR A 192 0.02 5.87 0.41
N HIS A 193 -0.12 5.72 -0.92
CA HIS A 193 -0.56 6.83 -1.79
C HIS A 193 -1.97 7.29 -1.46
N ARG A 194 -2.89 6.35 -1.25
CA ARG A 194 -4.27 6.66 -0.86
C ARG A 194 -4.32 7.45 0.46
N TRP A 195 -3.58 7.00 1.47
CA TRP A 195 -3.48 7.69 2.76
C TRP A 195 -2.95 9.13 2.60
N TYR A 196 -1.89 9.32 1.81
CA TYR A 196 -1.36 10.65 1.51
C TYR A 196 -2.39 11.56 0.84
N GLN A 197 -3.04 11.09 -0.23
CA GLN A 197 -4.06 11.84 -0.96
C GLN A 197 -5.22 12.25 -0.04
N GLN A 198 -5.78 11.31 0.74
CA GLN A 198 -6.86 11.60 1.68
C GLN A 198 -6.48 12.67 2.71
N LYS A 199 -5.25 12.63 3.25
CA LYS A 199 -4.77 13.64 4.20
C LYS A 199 -4.57 15.01 3.55
N VAL A 200 -4.11 15.05 2.29
CA VAL A 200 -3.96 16.29 1.52
C VAL A 200 -5.32 16.90 1.21
N GLU A 201 -6.26 16.11 0.69
CA GLU A 201 -7.63 16.54 0.38
C GLU A 201 -8.37 17.04 1.63
N ALA A 202 -8.13 16.40 2.78
CA ALA A 202 -8.68 16.83 4.06
C ALA A 202 -7.97 18.05 4.68
N GLY A 203 -6.91 18.57 4.07
CA GLY A 203 -6.10 19.67 4.61
C GLY A 203 -5.36 19.32 5.91
N LYS A 204 -5.14 18.02 6.18
CA LYS A 204 -4.50 17.50 7.40
C LYS A 204 -3.07 17.04 7.16
N TRP A 205 -2.51 17.33 5.99
CA TRP A 205 -1.12 17.05 5.66
C TRP A 205 -0.20 18.24 5.98
N PRO A 206 0.99 18.03 6.57
CA PRO A 206 1.49 16.77 7.12
C PRO A 206 0.81 16.43 8.47
N PRO A 207 0.68 15.15 8.84
CA PRO A 207 0.26 14.75 10.17
C PRO A 207 1.17 15.39 11.22
N GLN A 208 0.57 16.07 12.20
CA GLN A 208 1.30 16.69 13.30
C GLN A 208 1.24 15.77 14.52
N GLY A 209 2.39 15.23 14.91
CA GLY A 209 2.55 14.64 16.24
C GLY A 209 2.67 15.77 17.26
N MET A 210 2.21 15.57 18.50
CA MET A 210 2.46 16.51 19.60
C MET A 210 3.93 16.93 19.56
N ALA A 211 4.17 18.21 19.29
CA ALA A 211 5.52 18.76 19.32
C ALA A 211 6.01 18.64 20.76
N THR A 212 6.85 17.64 21.04
CA THR A 212 7.67 17.69 22.24
C THR A 212 8.64 18.84 22.03
N ALA A 213 8.31 19.96 22.68
CA ALA A 213 9.17 21.11 22.88
C ALA A 213 10.48 20.71 23.58
#